data_AF-A0A316FKF8-F1
#
_entry.id   AF-A0A316FKF8-F1
#
_cell.length_a   1.000
_cell.length_b   1.000
_cell.length_c   1.000
_cell.angle_alpha   90.00
_cell.angle_beta   90.00
_cell.angle_gamma   90.00
#
_symmetry.space_group_name_H-M   'P 1'
#
loop_
_entity.id
_entity.type
_entity.pdbx_description
1 polymer ?
#
loop_
_entity_poly.entity_id
_entity_poly.type
_entity_poly.pdbx_seq_one_letter_code
_entity_poly.pdbx_strand_id
1 'polypeptide(L)' 'MDVGDDTKGRALELVRLLRDPRLPDSETDSLLVELVRITRCPHVSDLMFFRDPSLSDQEVVEQALSYRPFT' A
#
# COMPACT_ATOMS: atom_id res chain seq x y z
N MET A 1 21.20 -3.03 9.10
CA MET A 1 19.85 -3.30 8.59
C MET A 1 19.37 -2.01 7.98
N ASP A 2 19.27 -1.97 6.66
CA ASP A 2 18.80 -0.83 5.89
C ASP A 2 17.29 -0.67 6.14
N VAL A 3 16.93 0.31 6.97
CA VAL A 3 15.55 0.62 7.38
C VAL A 3 14.59 0.83 6.19
N GLY A 4 15.12 1.14 5.00
CA GLY A 4 14.35 1.28 3.76
C GLY A 4 13.83 -0.04 3.19
N ASP A 5 14.57 -1.14 3.34
CA ASP A 5 14.22 -2.43 2.75
C ASP A 5 13.10 -3.12 3.56
N ASP A 6 13.15 -3.00 4.89
CA ASP A 6 12.11 -3.49 5.81
C ASP A 6 10.77 -2.77 5.59
N THR A 7 10.81 -1.46 5.32
CA THR A 7 9.62 -0.63 5.07
C THR A 7 8.94 -1.01 3.74
N LYS A 8 9.72 -1.18 2.67
CA LYS A 8 9.21 -1.61 1.36
C LYS A 8 8.65 -3.02 1.43
N GLY A 9 9.33 -3.93 2.13
CA GLY A 9 8.89 -5.30 2.36
C GLY A 9 7.53 -5.36 3.06
N ARG A 10 7.36 -4.60 4.15
CA ARG A 10 6.09 -4.55 4.89
C ARG A 10 4.95 -3.96 4.05
N ALA A 11 5.21 -2.87 3.31
CA ALA A 11 4.20 -2.29 2.43
C ALA A 11 3.74 -3.29 1.35
N LEU A 12 4.66 -4.07 0.79
CA LEU A 12 4.33 -5.10 -0.22
C LEU A 12 3.48 -6.24 0.36
N GLU A 13 3.76 -6.67 1.58
CA GLU A 13 2.94 -7.67 2.28
C GLU A 13 1.52 -7.15 2.49
N LEU A 14 1.36 -5.92 2.97
CA LEU A 14 0.05 -5.30 3.19
C LEU A 14 -0.76 -5.17 1.89
N VAL A 15 -0.13 -4.75 0.79
CA VAL A 15 -0.79 -4.66 -0.53
C VAL A 15 -1.32 -6.02 -0.97
N ARG A 16 -0.54 -7.09 -0.77
CA ARG A 16 -0.95 -8.47 -1.10
C ARG A 16 -2.12 -8.94 -0.25
N LEU A 17 -2.09 -8.69 1.06
CA LEU A 17 -3.19 -9.04 1.97
C LEU A 17 -4.48 -8.32 1.57
N LEU A 18 -4.40 -7.02 1.30
CA LEU A 18 -5.53 -6.18 0.91
C LEU A 18 -6.10 -6.53 -0.48
N ARG A 19 -5.34 -7.20 -1.34
CA ARG A 19 -5.83 -7.72 -2.64
C ARG A 19 -6.39 -9.14 -2.55
N ASP A 20 -6.21 -9.84 -1.43
CA ASP A 20 -6.80 -11.16 -1.25
C ASP A 20 -8.31 -11.03 -1.06
N PRO A 21 -9.15 -11.58 -1.97
CA PRO A 21 -10.60 -11.49 -1.85
C PRO A 21 -11.17 -12.26 -0.66
N ARG A 22 -10.34 -13.03 0.06
CA ARG A 22 -10.72 -13.77 1.26
C ARG A 22 -10.51 -12.97 2.54
N LEU A 23 -9.89 -11.79 2.47
CA LEU A 23 -9.69 -10.92 3.61
C LEU A 23 -11.06 -10.44 4.13
N PRO A 24 -11.38 -10.61 5.42
CA PRO A 24 -12.64 -10.11 5.96
C PRO A 24 -12.61 -8.58 6.07
N ASP A 25 -13.74 -7.94 5.76
CA ASP A 25 -13.89 -6.47 5.79
C ASP A 25 -13.47 -5.84 7.13
N SER A 26 -13.68 -6.56 8.24
CA SER A 26 -13.28 -6.11 9.58
C SER A 26 -11.77 -5.94 9.76
N GLU A 27 -10.95 -6.64 8.96
CA GLU A 27 -9.49 -6.54 8.99
C GLU A 27 -8.96 -5.54 7.96
N THR A 28 -9.68 -5.36 6.84
CA THR A 28 -9.33 -4.45 5.72
C THR A 28 -9.02 -3.04 6.19
N ASP A 29 -9.87 -2.43 7.02
CA ASP A 29 -9.67 -1.05 7.49
C ASP A 29 -8.35 -0.88 8.25
N SER A 30 -8.04 -1.83 9.14
CA SER A 30 -6.83 -1.77 9.96
C SER A 30 -5.55 -1.91 9.13
N LEU A 31 -5.56 -2.82 8.14
CA LEU A 31 -4.45 -3.04 7.22
C LEU A 31 -4.25 -1.85 6.28
N LEU A 32 -5.35 -1.23 5.81
CA LEU A 32 -5.28 -0.04 4.98
C LEU A 32 -4.72 1.15 5.76
N VAL A 33 -5.14 1.36 7.01
CA VAL A 33 -4.59 2.41 7.89
C VAL A 33 -3.09 2.21 8.12
N GLU A 34 -2.64 0.97 8.32
CA GLU A 34 -1.21 0.66 8.44
C GLU A 34 -0.45 0.99 7.15
N LEU A 35 -0.98 0.60 6.00
CA LEU A 35 -0.36 0.87 4.70
C LEU A 35 -0.25 2.38 4.42
N VAL A 36 -1.28 3.16 4.73
CA VAL A 36 -1.26 4.63 4.62
C VAL A 36 -0.19 5.23 5.54
N ARG A 37 -0.05 4.72 6.77
CA ARG A 37 0.97 5.20 7.71
C ARG A 37 2.39 4.95 7.21
N ILE A 38 2.64 3.76 6.65
CA ILE A 38 3.95 3.36 6.13
C ILE A 38 4.32 4.18 4.89
N THR A 39 3.40 4.25 3.93
CA THR A 39 3.65 4.91 2.64
C THR A 39 3.52 6.43 2.71
N ARG A 40 2.84 6.94 3.74
CA ARG A 40 2.37 8.33 3.86
C ARG A 40 1.45 8.76 2.71
N CYS A 41 0.95 7.81 1.92
CA CYS A 41 0.07 8.05 0.79
C CYS A 41 -1.39 7.83 1.19
N PRO A 42 -2.21 8.89 1.35
CA PRO A 42 -3.60 8.76 1.80
C PRO A 42 -4.51 8.10 0.75
N HIS A 43 -4.10 8.06 -0.52
CA HIS A 43 -4.87 7.50 -1.63
C HIS A 43 -4.25 6.21 -2.19
N VAL A 44 -3.54 5.44 -1.34
CA VAL A 44 -2.92 4.17 -1.77
C VAL A 44 -3.94 3.16 -2.31
N SER A 45 -5.18 3.17 -1.81
CA SER A 45 -6.29 2.38 -2.36
C SER A 45 -6.59 2.71 -3.82
N ASP A 46 -6.43 3.97 -4.22
CA ASP A 46 -6.69 4.42 -5.59
C ASP A 46 -5.65 3.83 -6.54
N LEU A 47 -4.39 3.76 -6.09
CA LEU A 47 -3.32 3.08 -6.81
C LEU A 47 -3.61 1.59 -6.99
N MET A 48 -4.25 0.96 -6.00
CA MET A 48 -4.52 -0.47 -5.97
C MET A 48 -5.71 -0.88 -6.84
N PHE A 49 -6.80 -0.12 -6.81
CA PHE A 49 -8.10 -0.58 -7.33
C PHE A 49 -8.68 0.30 -8.44
N PHE A 50 -8.19 1.54 -8.62
CA PHE A 50 -8.81 2.52 -9.50
C PHE A 50 -7.88 3.00 -10.64
N ARG A 51 -6.70 2.41 -10.80
CA ARG A 51 -5.78 2.70 -11.91
C ARG A 51 -6.12 1.89 -13.16
N ASP A 52 -6.04 2.54 -14.31
CA ASP A 52 -6.09 1.93 -15.64
C ASP A 52 -4.90 2.45 -16.49
N PRO A 53 -3.97 1.58 -16.93
CA PRO A 53 -3.91 0.14 -16.64
C PRO A 53 -3.65 -0.15 -15.16
N SER A 54 -4.07 -1.33 -14.69
CA SER A 54 -3.88 -1.75 -13.31
C SER A 54 -2.39 -1.89 -12.97
N LEU A 55 -2.00 -1.42 -11.79
CA LEU A 55 -0.63 -1.57 -11.29
C LEU A 55 -0.41 -2.94 -10.63
N SER A 56 0.80 -3.49 -10.78
CA SER A 56 1.29 -4.59 -9.97
C SER A 56 1.51 -4.16 -8.51
N ASP A 57 1.60 -5.11 -7.59
CA ASP A 57 1.80 -4.82 -6.17
C ASP A 57 3.09 -4.04 -5.91
N GLN A 58 4.17 -4.33 -6.66
CA GLN A 58 5.42 -3.59 -6.56
C GLN A 58 5.28 -2.15 -7.05
N GLU A 59 4.60 -1.92 -8.17
CA GLU A 59 4.38 -0.57 -8.71
C GLU A 59 3.51 0.28 -7.78
N VAL A 60 2.51 -0.33 -7.13
CA VAL A 60 1.70 0.34 -6.09
C VAL A 60 2.61 0.83 -4.96
N VAL A 61 3.44 -0.06 -4.41
CA VAL A 61 4.34 0.28 -3.28
C VAL A 61 5.34 1.36 -3.70
N GLU A 62 5.91 1.27 -4.89
CA GLU A 62 6.88 2.25 -5.39
C GLU A 62 6.24 3.63 -5.58
N GLN A 63 5.06 3.70 -6.21
CA GLN A 63 4.32 4.96 -6.35
C GLN A 63 3.91 5.52 -5.00
N ALA A 64 3.39 4.68 -4.09
CA ALA A 64 2.95 5.10 -2.77
C ALA A 64 4.13 5.65 -1.92
N LEU A 65 5.29 5.02 -1.94
CA LEU A 65 6.49 5.49 -1.22
C LEU A 65 7.12 6.75 -1.87
N SER A 66 6.91 6.93 -3.17
CA SER A 66 7.34 8.16 -3.88
C SER A 66 6.45 9.36 -3.56
N TYR A 67 5.27 9.15 -2.97
CA TYR A 67 4.35 10.23 -2.63
C TYR A 67 5.01 11.24 -1.71
N ARG A 68 4.83 12.52 -2.04
CA ARG A 68 5.29 13.67 -1.26
C ARG A 68 4.08 14.53 -0.96
N PRO A 69 3.63 14.59 0.31
CA PRO A 69 2.59 15.52 0.72
C PRO A 69 3.00 16.96 0.35
N PHE A 70 2.04 17.76 -0.10
CA PHE A 70 2.20 19.21 -0.22
C PHE A 70 2.08 19.82 1.19
N THR A 71 3.11 19.67 2.02
CA THR A 71 3.19 20.30 3.35
C THR A 71 4.22 21.40 3.35
#